data_AF-A0A7Y5U4F6-F1
#
_entry.id   AF-A0A7Y5U4F6-F1
#
_cell.length_a   1.000
_cell.length_b   1.000
_cell.length_c   1.000
_cell.angle_alpha   90.00
_cell.angle_beta   90.00
_cell.angle_gamma   90.00
#
_symmetry.space_group_name_H-M   'P 1'
#
loop_
_entity.id
_entity.type
_entity.pdbx_description
1 polymer ?
#
loop_
_entity_poly.entity_id
_entity_poly.type
_entity_poly.pdbx_seq_one_letter_code
_entity_poly.pdbx_strand_id
1 'polypeptide(L)' 'MTDVMDFSKLGGLIPAVVQDRVSNEVLMVGFMNQDALDRTRATGFVTFFSRTRNALWTKGETSGNRLQD' A
#
# COMPACT_ATOMS: atom_id res chain seq x y z
N MET A 1 15.31 12.94 -4.07
CA MET A 1 13.99 13.47 -3.68
C MET A 1 13.61 12.77 -2.40
N THR A 2 13.69 13.44 -1.25
CA THR A 2 13.30 12.82 0.03
C THR A 2 11.79 12.93 0.11
N ASP A 3 11.11 11.79 0.03
CA ASP A 3 9.65 11.74 -0.02
C ASP A 3 9.12 12.00 1.40
N VAL A 4 8.61 13.21 1.65
CA VAL A 4 8.16 13.67 2.97
C VAL A 4 6.70 13.26 3.17
N MET A 5 6.42 11.96 3.19
CA MET A 5 5.10 11.49 3.57
C MET A 5 4.90 11.68 5.08
N ASP A 6 3.86 12.42 5.45
CA ASP A 6 3.52 12.71 6.84
C ASP A 6 2.60 11.61 7.43
N PHE A 7 3.21 10.52 7.89
CA PHE A 7 2.51 9.42 8.56
C PHE A 7 1.88 9.84 9.90
N SER A 8 2.34 10.94 10.52
CA SER A 8 1.87 11.34 11.85
C SER A 8 0.41 11.77 11.86
N LYS A 9 -0.08 12.33 10.74
CA LYS A 9 -1.46 12.83 10.59
C LYS A 9 -2.55 11.79 10.81
N LEU A 10 -2.29 10.51 10.53
CA LEU A 10 -3.24 9.41 10.78
C LEU A 10 -2.65 8.35 11.71
N GLY A 11 -1.81 8.77 12.67
CA GLY A 11 -1.30 7.87 13.71
C GLY A 11 -0.35 6.79 13.20
N GLY A 12 0.56 7.15 12.30
CA GLY A 12 1.54 6.23 11.69
C GLY A 12 1.07 5.63 10.37
N LEU A 13 -0.01 6.15 9.78
CA LEU A 13 -0.60 5.64 8.55
C LEU A 13 -0.78 6.74 7.50
N ILE A 14 -0.85 6.31 6.24
CA ILE A 14 -1.27 7.12 5.09
C ILE A 14 -2.34 6.37 4.30
N PRO A 15 -3.29 7.07 3.66
CA PRO A 15 -4.15 6.45 2.66
C PRO A 15 -3.34 6.15 1.40
N ALA A 16 -3.57 4.99 0.80
CA ALA A 16 -2.97 4.57 -0.45
C ALA A 16 -4.08 4.21 -1.44
N VAL A 17 -4.08 4.85 -2.60
CA VAL A 17 -5.03 4.60 -3.69
C VAL A 17 -4.30 3.83 -4.76
N VAL A 18 -4.82 2.67 -5.13
CA VAL A 18 -4.29 1.89 -6.26
C VAL A 18 -5.16 2.15 -7.47
N GLN A 19 -4.50 2.47 -8.57
CA GLN A 19 -5.12 2.82 -9.82
C GLN A 19 -4.54 1.93 -10.93
N ASP A 20 -5.37 1.55 -11.90
CA ASP A 20 -4.88 0.95 -13.12
C ASP A 20 -4.11 2.00 -13.95
N ARG A 21 -2.87 1.68 -14.32
CA ARG A 21 -1.96 2.61 -15.01
C ARG A 21 -2.42 2.98 -16.41
N VAL A 22 -3.27 2.17 -17.05
CA VAL A 22 -3.71 2.37 -18.44
C VAL A 22 -5.09 3.02 -18.49
N SER A 23 -6.07 2.47 -17.77
CA SER A 23 -7.45 2.94 -17.78
C SER A 23 -7.69 4.12 -16.83
N ASN A 24 -6.77 4.40 -15.91
CA ASN A 24 -6.94 5.33 -14.79
C ASN A 24 -8.09 4.94 -13.84
N GLU A 25 -8.58 3.70 -13.89
CA GLU A 25 -9.60 3.21 -12.98
C GLU A 25 -9.04 3.09 -11.57
N VAL A 26 -9.77 3.61 -10.57
CA VAL A 26 -9.42 3.38 -9.17
C VAL A 26 -9.81 1.96 -8.78
N LEU A 27 -8.82 1.12 -8.53
CA LEU A 27 -9.01 -0.30 -8.23
C LEU A 27 -9.34 -0.53 -6.75
N MET A 28 -8.63 0.16 -5.85
CA MET A 28 -8.84 0.03 -4.42
C MET A 28 -8.22 1.17 -3.61
N VAL A 29 -8.70 1.32 -2.38
CA VAL A 29 -8.11 2.20 -1.35
C VAL A 29 -7.75 1.37 -0.12
N GLY A 30 -6.57 1.60 0.42
CA GLY A 30 -6.10 0.98 1.66
C GLY A 30 -5.28 1.96 2.49
N PHE A 31 -4.69 1.45 3.57
CA PHE A 31 -3.75 2.20 4.40
C PHE A 31 -2.38 1.54 4.35
N MET A 32 -1.33 2.37 4.41
CA MET A 32 0.05 1.91 4.56
C MET A 32 0.64 2.56 5.81
N ASN A 33 1.40 1.80 6.59
CA ASN A 33 2.41 2.36 7.48
C ASN A 33 3.75 2.47 6.73
N GLN A 34 4.79 2.98 7.38
CA GLN A 34 6.12 3.12 6.76
C GLN A 34 6.63 1.77 6.22
N ASP A 35 6.53 0.69 7.00
CA ASP A 35 7.00 -0.64 6.59
C ASP A 35 6.27 -1.18 5.36
N ALA A 36 4.96 -0.94 5.25
CA ALA A 36 4.17 -1.37 4.10
C ALA A 36 4.59 -0.62 2.82
N LEU A 37 4.87 0.68 2.93
CA LEU A 37 5.38 1.48 1.81
C LEU A 37 6.78 1.01 1.40
N ASP A 38 7.67 0.79 2.37
CA ASP A 38 9.04 0.34 2.10
C ASP A 38 9.06 -1.04 1.45
N ARG A 39 8.19 -1.97 1.90
CA ARG A 39 8.04 -3.28 1.28
C ARG A 39 7.47 -3.19 -0.14
N THR A 40 6.51 -2.30 -0.38
CA THR A 40 5.97 -2.06 -1.73
C THR A 40 7.08 -1.62 -2.67
N ARG A 41 7.90 -0.64 -2.27
CA ARG A 41 9.05 -0.15 -3.04
C ARG A 41 10.11 -1.23 -3.28
N ALA A 42 10.41 -2.03 -2.26
CA ALA A 42 11.45 -3.05 -2.35
C ALA A 42 11.05 -4.24 -3.24
N THR A 43 9.76 -4.59 -3.26
CA THR A 43 9.28 -5.80 -3.96
C THR A 43 8.58 -5.52 -5.28
N GLY A 44 8.16 -4.27 -5.51
CA GLY A 44 7.26 -3.89 -6.60
C GLY A 44 5.83 -4.40 -6.40
N PHE A 45 5.48 -5.03 -5.28
CA PHE A 45 4.13 -5.53 -5.03
C PHE A 45 3.43 -4.74 -3.93
N VAL A 46 2.21 -4.30 -4.21
CA VAL A 46 1.42 -3.48 -3.29
C VAL A 46 1.22 -4.20 -1.95
N THR A 47 1.79 -3.62 -0.89
CA THR A 47 1.66 -4.07 0.49
C THR A 47 0.89 -3.04 1.30
N PHE A 48 -0.19 -3.45 1.95
CA PHE A 48 -0.97 -2.62 2.87
C PHE A 48 -0.70 -2.98 4.32
N PHE A 49 -1.13 -2.11 5.23
CA PHE A 49 -1.19 -2.37 6.65
C PHE A 49 -2.66 -2.63 7.07
N SER A 50 -2.93 -3.83 7.57
CA SER A 50 -4.24 -4.19 8.12
C SER A 50 -4.39 -3.62 9.53
N ARG A 51 -5.21 -2.58 9.67
CA ARG A 51 -5.49 -1.95 10.97
C ARG A 51 -6.19 -2.88 11.97
N THR A 52 -6.98 -3.83 11.48
CA THR A 52 -7.70 -4.79 12.33
C THR A 52 -6.84 -5.96 12.76
N ARG A 53 -5.89 -6.39 11.91
CA ARG A 53 -4.97 -7.50 12.21
C ARG A 53 -3.62 -7.03 12.75
N ASN A 54 -3.37 -5.73 12.76
CA ASN A 54 -2.11 -5.09 13.12
C ASN A 54 -0.90 -5.74 12.41
N ALA A 55 -1.03 -5.96 11.09
CA ALA A 55 -0.08 -6.74 10.31
C ALA A 55 0.03 -6.24 8.86
N LEU A 56 1.19 -6.50 8.23
CA LEU A 56 1.38 -6.30 6.79
C LEU A 56 0.58 -7.32 6.00
N TRP A 57 0.07 -6.88 4.84
CA TRP A 57 -0.67 -7.74 3.92
C TRP A 57 -0.37 -7.32 2.48
N THR A 58 0.30 -8.18 1.71
CA THR A 58 0.52 -7.93 0.29
C THR A 58 -0.70 -8.37 -0.50
N LYS A 59 -1.21 -7.47 -1.33
CA LYS A 59 -2.38 -7.76 -2.14
C LYS A 59 -2.11 -8.97 -3.02
N GLY A 60 -2.98 -9.97 -2.92
CA GLY A 60 -2.90 -11.17 -3.75
C GLY A 60 -1.96 -12.27 -3.24
N GLU A 61 -1.38 -12.14 -2.04
CA GLU A 61 -0.55 -13.22 -1.45
C GLU A 61 -1.30 -14.55 -1.32
N THR A 62 -2.61 -14.51 -1.01
CA THR A 62 -3.44 -15.72 -0.89
C THR A 62 -4.17 -16.07 -2.19
N SER A 63 -4.61 -15.07 -2.96
CA SER A 63 -5.49 -15.27 -4.11
C SER A 63 -4.76 -15.35 -5.46
N GLY A 64 -3.44 -15.15 -5.51
CA GLY A 64 -2.66 -15.05 -6.75
C GLY A 64 -2.80 -13.73 -7.50
N ASN A 65 -3.93 -13.02 -7.35
CA ASN A 65 -4.20 -11.71 -7.97
C ASN A 65 -3.41 -10.56 -7.30
N ARG A 66 -2.14 -10.43 -7.68
CA ARG A 66 -1.21 -9.40 -7.21
C ARG A 66 -1.34 -8.10 -8.00
N LEU A 67 -1.06 -6.98 -7.33
CA LEU A 67 -0.90 -5.67 -7.96
C LEU A 67 0.59 -5.31 -7.92
N GLN A 68 1.14 -5.05 -9.10
CA GLN A 68 2.54 -4.66 -9.27
C GLN A 68 2.60 -3.16 -9.57
N ASP A 69 3.46 -2.45 -8.83
CA ASP A 69 3.81 -1.03 -9.04
C ASP A 69 4.82 -0.88 -10.19
#